data_AF-A0A1Z5KNL6-F1
#
_entry.id   AF-A0A1Z5KNL6-F1
#
_cell.length_a   1.000
_cell.length_b   1.000
_cell.length_c   1.000
_cell.angle_alpha   90.00
_cell.angle_beta   90.00
_cell.angle_gamma   90.00
#
_symmetry.space_group_name_H-M   'P 1'
#
loop_
_entity.id
_entity.type
_entity.pdbx_description
1 polymer ?
#
loop_
_entity_poly.entity_id
_entity_poly.type
_entity_poly.pdbx_seq_one_letter_code
_entity_poly.pdbx_strand_id
1 'polypeptide(L)'
;MFFRSLIGAVLAGTAVSGFSVSNDPARKVTDRRSLFQDLAVLTTGGILSTVVEPAWASGGATAGKYTTIPIAKRRYYGRVQQAVHDFLLMGPDVVKGEPQAASIQFFFDPQGVVVVPAKKKDINGQCTKKDGDCRGKEIRDSRFNDMKASMYLLANAFRTDQQKPPDRLPTVKAAKAFFKEMNDMEKLVTKKGKVDSKQVAAVYVAALDILDQYLDLVELPPTDSGHYEQEFDTLVGESPRIT
;
A
#
# COMPACT_ATOMS: atom_id res chain seq x y z
N MET A 1 39.63 -19.62 -35.47
CA MET A 1 39.55 -18.67 -36.59
C MET A 1 39.03 -17.35 -36.05
N PHE A 2 39.83 -16.30 -36.27
CA PHE A 2 39.67 -14.96 -35.74
C PHE A 2 38.66 -14.15 -36.57
N PHE A 3 37.80 -13.37 -35.91
CA PHE A 3 37.38 -12.07 -36.44
C PHE A 3 37.38 -11.03 -35.30
N ARG A 4 38.43 -10.22 -35.29
CA ARG A 4 38.49 -8.89 -34.69
C ARG A 4 37.86 -7.89 -35.66
N SER A 5 37.33 -6.79 -35.11
CA SER A 5 37.51 -5.39 -35.56
C SER A 5 36.16 -4.63 -35.60
N LEU A 6 35.84 -3.68 -34.69
CA LEU A 6 36.30 -2.28 -34.49
C LEU A 6 35.43 -1.26 -35.27
N ILE A 7 35.28 -0.07 -34.66
CA ILE A 7 34.79 1.23 -35.22
C ILE A 7 33.28 1.47 -35.01
N GLY A 8 32.79 2.61 -34.52
CA GLY A 8 33.41 3.89 -34.18
C GLY A 8 32.36 4.88 -33.64
N ALA A 9 32.81 5.81 -32.80
CA ALA A 9 32.03 6.93 -32.28
C ALA A 9 31.76 7.97 -33.38
N VAL A 10 30.57 8.57 -33.39
CA VAL A 10 30.27 9.78 -34.15
C VAL A 10 29.61 10.80 -33.22
N LEU A 11 30.42 11.78 -32.83
CA LEU A 11 30.01 13.10 -32.37
C LEU A 11 29.90 13.99 -33.61
N ALA A 12 28.75 14.62 -33.82
CA ALA A 12 28.62 15.73 -34.76
C ALA A 12 27.68 16.77 -34.17
N GLY A 13 28.28 17.84 -33.65
CA GLY A 13 27.60 19.10 -33.41
C GLY A 13 27.62 19.94 -34.69
N THR A 14 26.53 20.66 -34.93
CA THR A 14 26.53 21.84 -35.80
C THR A 14 25.71 22.92 -35.11
N ALA A 15 26.42 23.97 -34.72
CA ALA A 15 25.88 25.23 -34.28
C ALA A 15 25.42 26.05 -35.49
N VAL A 16 24.27 26.71 -35.38
CA VAL A 16 23.94 27.91 -36.15
C VAL A 16 23.32 28.93 -35.19
N SER A 17 24.13 29.93 -34.87
CA SER A 17 23.78 31.29 -34.47
C SER A 17 22.82 31.93 -35.48
N GLY A 18 21.89 32.82 -35.19
CA GLY A 18 21.46 33.50 -33.98
C GLY A 18 20.41 34.53 -34.40
N PHE A 19 19.47 34.85 -33.53
CA PHE A 19 18.82 36.15 -33.60
C PHE A 19 18.57 36.62 -32.16
N SER A 20 19.35 37.63 -31.80
CA SER A 20 19.28 38.31 -30.52
C SER A 20 18.26 39.44 -30.63
N VAL A 21 17.26 39.47 -29.76
CA VAL A 21 16.67 40.73 -29.29
C VAL A 21 16.72 40.68 -27.77
N SER A 22 17.63 41.49 -27.25
CA SER A 22 17.79 41.83 -25.85
C SER A 22 16.68 42.79 -25.42
N ASN A 23 16.12 42.57 -24.22
CA ASN A 23 15.80 43.61 -23.24
C ASN A 23 15.48 42.94 -21.90
N ASP A 24 16.54 42.69 -21.12
CA ASP A 24 16.84 43.28 -19.80
C ASP A 24 15.71 43.52 -18.74
N PRO A 25 16.04 43.70 -17.45
CA PRO A 25 16.07 42.63 -16.45
C PRO A 25 15.12 42.91 -15.27
N ALA A 26 14.52 41.88 -14.66
CA ALA A 26 14.21 41.89 -13.23
C ALA A 26 13.64 40.55 -12.76
N ARG A 27 14.49 39.81 -12.08
CA ARG A 27 14.12 38.71 -11.18
C ARG A 27 13.47 39.31 -9.93
N LYS A 28 12.21 38.95 -9.64
CA LYS A 28 11.61 38.99 -8.29
C LYS A 28 10.85 37.67 -8.13
N VAL A 29 11.47 36.65 -7.51
CA VAL A 29 11.38 36.35 -6.07
C VAL A 29 9.94 36.44 -5.58
N THR A 30 9.38 35.25 -5.40
CA THR A 30 8.49 34.83 -4.31
C THR A 30 7.83 35.94 -3.52
N ASP A 31 6.52 36.13 -3.72
CA ASP A 31 5.69 36.65 -2.64
C ASP A 31 4.28 36.07 -2.71
N ARG A 32 4.05 34.98 -1.96
CA ARG A 32 2.70 34.48 -1.63
C ARG A 32 2.22 35.12 -0.31
N ARG A 33 2.58 36.39 -0.07
CA ARG A 33 2.14 37.20 1.09
C ARG A 33 1.58 38.56 0.66
N SER A 34 0.74 38.61 -0.38
CA SER A 34 0.05 39.85 -0.77
C SER A 34 -1.48 39.77 -0.76
N LEU A 35 -2.06 38.89 0.05
CA LEU A 35 -3.53 38.78 0.20
C LEU A 35 -4.06 39.14 1.59
N PHE A 36 -3.28 39.88 2.39
CA PHE A 36 -3.76 40.43 3.66
C PHE A 36 -3.16 41.80 3.94
N GLN A 37 -3.47 42.77 3.09
CA GLN A 37 -3.42 44.19 3.45
C GLN A 37 -4.58 44.88 2.75
N ASP A 38 -5.73 44.91 3.42
CA ASP A 38 -6.62 46.06 3.47
C ASP A 38 -7.87 45.68 4.28
N LEU A 39 -7.88 46.11 5.54
CA LEU A 39 -9.07 46.51 6.32
C LEU A 39 -8.60 46.93 7.72
N ALA A 40 -8.13 48.18 7.81
CA ALA A 40 -8.05 48.91 9.06
C ALA A 40 -9.15 49.97 9.05
N VAL A 41 -10.28 49.70 9.72
CA VAL A 41 -11.23 50.72 10.16
C VAL A 41 -11.67 50.38 11.58
N LEU A 42 -11.47 51.34 12.48
CA LEU A 42 -11.81 51.31 13.90
C LEU A 42 -13.31 51.14 14.16
N THR A 43 -13.68 50.22 15.07
CA THR A 43 -14.80 50.43 16.00
C THR A 43 -14.42 49.95 17.39
N THR A 44 -14.51 50.88 18.34
CA THR A 44 -14.39 50.74 19.79
C THR A 44 -15.35 49.69 20.35
N GLY A 45 -14.85 48.76 21.18
CA GLY A 45 -15.69 47.85 21.97
C GLY A 45 -14.91 46.63 22.46
N GLY A 46 -14.70 46.54 23.77
CA GLY A 46 -13.77 45.59 24.40
C GLY A 46 -14.02 44.12 24.09
N ILE A 47 -12.93 43.38 23.93
CA ILE A 47 -12.92 41.92 23.92
C ILE A 47 -11.65 41.48 24.65
N LEU A 48 -11.83 40.68 25.70
CA LEU A 48 -10.77 39.99 26.44
C LEU A 48 -9.86 39.25 25.45
N SER A 49 -8.61 39.71 25.29
CA SER A 49 -7.59 38.99 24.54
C SER A 49 -7.06 37.85 25.39
N THR A 50 -7.71 36.69 25.32
CA THR A 50 -7.03 35.44 25.65
C THR A 50 -6.05 35.15 24.51
N VAL A 51 -4.76 35.36 24.79
CA VAL A 51 -3.69 34.88 23.92
C VAL A 51 -3.77 33.36 23.96
N VAL A 52 -4.48 32.77 23.01
CA VAL A 52 -4.46 31.33 22.80
C VAL A 52 -3.07 31.02 22.28
N GLU A 53 -2.19 30.58 23.18
CA GLU A 53 -0.94 29.96 22.78
C GLU A 53 -1.27 28.85 21.79
N PRO A 54 -0.63 28.79 20.61
CA PRO A 54 -0.74 27.63 19.76
C PRO A 54 -0.22 26.45 20.59
N ALA A 55 -1.10 25.52 20.94
CA ALA A 55 -0.70 24.26 21.51
C ALA A 55 0.21 23.56 20.50
N TRP A 56 1.52 23.69 20.68
CA TRP A 56 2.51 22.86 20.02
C TRP A 56 2.36 21.44 20.57
N ALA A 57 1.36 20.73 20.06
CA ALA A 57 1.24 19.30 20.15
C ALA A 57 2.36 18.69 19.29
N SER A 58 3.60 18.77 19.76
CA SER A 58 4.79 18.12 19.22
C SER A 58 4.76 16.59 19.43
N GLY A 59 3.57 15.98 19.36
CA GLY A 59 3.38 14.52 19.35
C GLY A 59 3.34 13.94 17.92
N GLY A 60 3.44 14.78 16.89
CA GLY A 60 3.12 14.42 15.50
C GLY A 60 4.02 13.41 14.79
N ALA A 61 5.21 13.09 15.33
CA ALA A 61 6.16 12.16 14.70
C ALA A 61 6.43 10.91 15.56
N THR A 62 6.42 11.02 16.88
CA THR A 62 6.64 9.88 17.79
C THR A 62 5.38 9.08 18.06
N ALA A 63 4.18 9.68 18.00
CA ALA A 63 2.92 8.97 18.24
C ALA A 63 2.70 7.79 17.26
N GLY A 64 3.17 7.91 16.02
CA GLY A 64 3.04 6.84 15.02
C GLY A 64 3.71 5.53 15.47
N LYS A 65 4.95 5.63 15.98
CA LYS A 65 5.71 4.45 16.43
C LYS A 65 5.07 3.78 17.65
N TYR A 66 4.60 4.57 18.61
CA TYR A 66 4.11 4.05 19.89
C TYR A 66 2.60 3.72 19.91
N THR A 67 1.83 4.17 18.92
CA THR A 67 0.37 3.92 18.89
C THR A 67 -0.13 3.36 17.57
N THR A 68 0.26 3.90 16.41
CA THR A 68 -0.32 3.47 15.12
C THR A 68 0.26 2.14 14.64
N ILE A 69 1.56 1.91 14.80
CA ILE A 69 2.20 0.63 14.47
C ILE A 69 1.56 -0.53 15.27
N PRO A 70 1.53 -0.54 16.62
CA PRO A 70 0.93 -1.65 17.36
C PRO A 70 -0.58 -1.82 17.11
N ILE A 71 -1.32 -0.74 16.85
CA ILE A 71 -2.73 -0.83 16.44
C ILE A 71 -2.86 -1.51 15.07
N ALA A 72 -2.03 -1.14 14.10
CA ALA A 72 -2.06 -1.73 12.77
C ALA A 72 -1.64 -3.20 12.80
N LYS A 73 -0.60 -3.56 13.56
CA LYS A 73 -0.20 -4.97 13.76
C LYS A 73 -1.37 -5.81 14.26
N ARG A 74 -2.08 -5.36 15.31
CA ARG A 74 -3.27 -6.03 15.84
C ARG A 74 -4.43 -6.16 14.85
N ARG A 75 -4.50 -5.31 13.83
CA ARG A 75 -5.60 -5.29 12.86
C ARG A 75 -5.29 -6.03 11.57
N TYR A 76 -4.04 -6.03 11.14
CA TYR A 76 -3.68 -6.44 9.79
C TYR A 76 -2.68 -7.59 9.74
N TYR A 77 -1.94 -7.92 10.82
CA TYR A 77 -0.98 -9.03 10.79
C TYR A 77 -1.65 -10.36 10.48
N GLY A 78 -2.70 -10.76 11.19
CA GLY A 78 -3.37 -12.05 10.93
C GLY A 78 -3.91 -12.18 9.50
N ARG A 79 -4.45 -11.08 8.95
CA ARG A 79 -4.89 -11.04 7.54
C ARG A 79 -3.75 -11.17 6.54
N VAL A 80 -2.63 -10.46 6.77
CA VAL A 80 -1.44 -10.56 5.92
C VAL A 80 -0.83 -11.95 6.05
N GLN A 81 -0.76 -12.52 7.25
CA GLN A 81 -0.21 -13.86 7.48
C GLN A 81 -1.04 -14.94 6.80
N GLN A 82 -2.37 -14.90 6.93
CA GLN A 82 -3.25 -15.82 6.21
C GLN A 82 -3.08 -15.67 4.69
N ALA A 83 -2.99 -14.43 4.19
CA ALA A 83 -2.81 -14.22 2.76
C ALA A 83 -1.44 -14.72 2.25
N VAL A 84 -0.38 -14.60 3.04
CA VAL A 84 0.94 -15.18 2.73
C VAL A 84 0.89 -16.70 2.75
N HIS A 85 0.23 -17.32 3.73
CA HIS A 85 -0.04 -18.75 3.75
C HIS A 85 -0.76 -19.21 2.47
N ASP A 86 -1.87 -18.56 2.11
CA ASP A 86 -2.64 -18.89 0.90
C ASP A 86 -1.80 -18.69 -0.39
N PHE A 87 -0.93 -17.67 -0.41
CA PHE A 87 0.00 -17.41 -1.50
C PHE A 87 1.09 -18.50 -1.64
N LEU A 88 1.56 -19.07 -0.52
CA LEU A 88 2.53 -20.16 -0.54
C LEU A 88 1.87 -21.49 -0.93
N LEU A 89 0.60 -21.71 -0.55
CA LEU A 89 -0.15 -22.92 -0.91
C LEU A 89 -0.32 -23.10 -2.42
N MET A 90 -0.39 -22.03 -3.20
CA MET A 90 -0.47 -22.13 -4.66
C MET A 90 0.90 -22.37 -5.34
N GLY A 91 2.01 -22.18 -4.63
CA GLY A 91 3.36 -22.33 -5.19
C GLY A 91 3.64 -23.69 -5.83
N PRO A 92 3.31 -24.83 -5.18
CA PRO A 92 3.48 -26.15 -5.78
C PRO A 92 2.74 -26.32 -7.11
N ASP A 93 1.54 -25.75 -7.24
CA ASP A 93 0.72 -25.89 -8.45
C ASP A 93 1.23 -24.99 -9.59
N VAL A 94 1.75 -23.81 -9.24
CA VAL A 94 2.45 -22.94 -10.18
C VAL A 94 3.71 -23.63 -10.72
N VAL A 95 4.51 -24.25 -9.86
CA VAL A 95 5.76 -24.93 -10.25
C VAL A 95 5.49 -26.19 -11.06
N LYS A 96 4.43 -26.95 -10.76
CA LYS A 96 3.96 -28.08 -11.57
C LYS A 96 3.48 -27.65 -12.97
N GLY A 97 3.24 -26.36 -13.17
CA GLY A 97 2.81 -25.80 -14.44
C GLY A 97 1.31 -25.92 -14.68
N GLU A 98 0.51 -25.97 -13.61
CA GLU A 98 -0.96 -26.03 -13.62
C GLU A 98 -1.56 -24.66 -13.25
N PRO A 99 -1.52 -23.66 -14.13
CA PRO A 99 -1.95 -22.29 -13.81
C PRO A 99 -3.48 -22.15 -13.59
N GLN A 100 -4.23 -23.23 -13.80
CA GLN A 100 -5.68 -23.31 -13.56
C GLN A 100 -6.02 -24.18 -12.34
N ALA A 101 -5.05 -24.53 -11.51
CA ALA A 101 -5.30 -25.24 -10.26
C ALA A 101 -6.30 -24.48 -9.37
N ALA A 102 -7.08 -25.24 -8.59
CA ALA A 102 -8.12 -24.68 -7.73
C ALA A 102 -7.55 -23.69 -6.68
N SER A 103 -6.31 -23.90 -6.23
CA SER A 103 -5.59 -23.02 -5.30
C SER A 103 -5.38 -21.61 -5.87
N ILE A 104 -4.89 -21.53 -7.11
CA ILE A 104 -4.67 -20.27 -7.84
C ILE A 104 -6.01 -19.58 -8.10
N GLN A 105 -7.01 -20.34 -8.54
CA GLN A 105 -8.34 -19.79 -8.79
C GLN A 105 -8.98 -19.25 -7.51
N PHE A 106 -8.89 -19.99 -6.39
CA PHE A 106 -9.38 -19.56 -5.09
C PHE A 106 -8.72 -18.25 -4.63
N PHE A 107 -7.42 -18.11 -4.86
CA PHE A 107 -6.67 -16.91 -4.46
C PHE A 107 -7.12 -15.65 -5.22
N PHE A 108 -7.40 -15.77 -6.51
CA PHE A 108 -7.83 -14.67 -7.37
C PHE A 108 -9.35 -14.55 -7.54
N ASP A 109 -10.15 -15.46 -6.98
CA ASP A 109 -11.60 -15.48 -7.17
C ASP A 109 -12.26 -14.20 -6.60
N PRO A 110 -12.84 -13.32 -7.44
CA PRO A 110 -13.52 -12.12 -6.96
C PRO A 110 -14.78 -12.41 -6.13
N GLN A 111 -15.30 -13.65 -6.17
CA GLN A 111 -16.42 -14.10 -5.33
C GLN A 111 -15.96 -14.82 -4.04
N GLY A 112 -14.64 -14.91 -3.85
CA GLY A 112 -13.96 -15.62 -2.77
C GLY A 112 -14.27 -15.12 -1.36
N VAL A 113 -14.03 -16.00 -0.39
CA VAL A 113 -14.51 -15.99 0.99
C VAL A 113 -13.65 -15.08 1.88
N VAL A 114 -13.62 -13.78 1.64
CA VAL A 114 -13.30 -12.82 2.73
C VAL A 114 -14.61 -12.32 3.30
N VAL A 115 -15.35 -13.23 3.94
CA VAL A 115 -16.54 -12.85 4.70
C VAL A 115 -16.04 -12.11 5.92
N VAL A 116 -15.88 -10.79 5.84
CA VAL A 116 -15.81 -9.97 7.05
C VAL A 116 -17.18 -10.12 7.70
N PRO A 117 -17.30 -10.88 8.81
CA PRO A 117 -18.59 -11.09 9.43
C PRO A 117 -19.13 -9.71 9.78
N ALA A 118 -20.29 -9.40 9.21
CA ALA A 118 -20.78 -8.04 9.30
C ALA A 118 -20.95 -7.67 10.77
N LYS A 119 -20.27 -6.61 11.23
CA LYS A 119 -20.43 -6.13 12.61
C LYS A 119 -21.91 -5.97 12.88
N LYS A 120 -22.38 -6.52 14.00
CA LYS A 120 -23.72 -6.21 14.50
C LYS A 120 -23.79 -4.68 14.62
N LYS A 121 -24.75 -4.08 13.93
CA LYS A 121 -25.04 -2.63 13.98
C LYS A 121 -26.06 -2.37 15.08
N ASP A 122 -25.83 -2.94 16.24
CA ASP A 122 -26.54 -2.63 17.46
C ASP A 122 -25.81 -1.47 18.15
N ILE A 123 -26.48 -0.31 18.22
CA ILE A 123 -26.08 0.74 19.14
C ILE A 123 -26.95 0.53 20.37
N ASN A 124 -26.34 0.21 21.51
CA ASN A 124 -27.05 -0.04 22.78
C ASN A 124 -28.17 -1.09 22.69
N GLY A 125 -27.96 -2.18 21.95
CA GLY A 125 -28.94 -3.27 21.82
C GLY A 125 -30.13 -2.97 20.90
N GLN A 126 -30.17 -1.82 20.24
CA GLN A 126 -31.17 -1.50 19.21
C GLN A 126 -30.56 -1.51 17.81
N CYS A 127 -31.19 -2.29 16.94
CA CYS A 127 -30.80 -2.39 15.54
C CYS A 127 -31.36 -1.20 14.75
N THR A 128 -30.50 -0.44 14.09
CA THR A 128 -30.89 0.80 13.40
C THR A 128 -31.51 0.56 12.03
N LYS A 129 -31.75 -0.69 11.62
CA LYS A 129 -32.41 -1.05 10.37
C LYS A 129 -33.84 -1.52 10.64
N LYS A 130 -34.77 -1.09 9.78
CA LYS A 130 -36.18 -1.48 9.82
C LYS A 130 -36.42 -2.98 9.55
N ASP A 131 -35.46 -3.65 8.90
CA ASP A 131 -35.61 -5.03 8.41
C ASP A 131 -35.27 -6.12 9.44
N GLY A 132 -34.95 -5.77 10.70
CA GLY A 132 -34.63 -6.74 11.76
C GLY A 132 -33.26 -7.43 11.62
N ASP A 133 -32.65 -7.43 10.44
CA ASP A 133 -31.29 -7.91 10.23
C ASP A 133 -30.27 -6.86 10.70
N CYS A 134 -29.79 -7.02 11.93
CA CYS A 134 -28.74 -6.22 12.55
C CYS A 134 -27.36 -6.44 11.91
N ARG A 135 -27.29 -7.20 10.80
CA ARG A 135 -26.08 -7.51 10.05
C ARG A 135 -25.84 -6.43 8.96
N GLY A 136 -24.59 -6.00 8.83
CA GLY A 136 -24.13 -5.25 7.65
C GLY A 136 -24.15 -6.12 6.38
N LYS A 137 -23.88 -5.50 5.22
CA LYS A 137 -23.71 -6.26 3.97
C LYS A 137 -22.39 -7.04 4.04
N GLU A 138 -22.42 -8.31 3.65
CA GLU A 138 -21.21 -9.09 3.41
C GLU A 138 -20.47 -8.48 2.22
N ILE A 139 -19.19 -8.19 2.42
CA ILE A 139 -18.30 -7.73 1.37
C ILE A 139 -17.60 -8.99 0.87
N ARG A 140 -17.77 -9.33 -0.42
CA ARG A 140 -17.06 -10.44 -1.06
C ARG A 140 -15.97 -9.82 -1.90
N ASP A 141 -14.73 -10.11 -1.53
CA ASP A 141 -13.53 -9.70 -2.23
C ASP A 141 -12.61 -10.91 -2.36
N SER A 142 -11.79 -10.94 -3.40
CA SER A 142 -10.77 -11.99 -3.56
C SER A 142 -9.76 -11.95 -2.42
N ARG A 143 -9.15 -13.11 -2.11
CA ARG A 143 -8.06 -13.21 -1.13
C ARG A 143 -6.93 -12.26 -1.51
N PHE A 144 -6.62 -12.15 -2.80
CA PHE A 144 -5.64 -11.20 -3.29
C PHE A 144 -6.03 -9.73 -3.03
N ASN A 145 -7.29 -9.34 -3.17
CA ASN A 145 -7.73 -7.96 -2.89
C ASN A 145 -7.68 -7.62 -1.39
N ASP A 146 -8.06 -8.55 -0.51
CA ASP A 146 -7.87 -8.37 0.94
C ASP A 146 -6.37 -8.30 1.31
N MET A 147 -5.53 -9.12 0.67
CA MET A 147 -4.07 -9.04 0.82
C MET A 147 -3.54 -7.66 0.42
N LYS A 148 -3.96 -7.13 -0.73
CA LYS A 148 -3.56 -5.78 -1.18
C LYS A 148 -3.95 -4.70 -0.17
N ALA A 149 -5.19 -4.74 0.30
CA ALA A 149 -5.70 -3.75 1.25
C ALA A 149 -4.98 -3.84 2.60
N SER A 150 -4.86 -5.05 3.15
CA SER A 150 -4.22 -5.30 4.45
C SER A 150 -2.72 -5.00 4.43
N MET A 151 -1.99 -5.42 3.39
CA MET A 151 -0.58 -5.09 3.23
C MET A 151 -0.35 -3.59 3.07
N TYR A 152 -1.16 -2.89 2.27
CA TYR A 152 -0.99 -1.44 2.10
C TYR A 152 -1.26 -0.67 3.41
N LEU A 153 -2.32 -1.04 4.14
CA LEU A 153 -2.66 -0.41 5.42
C LEU A 153 -1.62 -0.68 6.49
N LEU A 154 -1.07 -1.90 6.52
CA LEU A 154 0.04 -2.25 7.41
C LEU A 154 1.31 -1.47 7.04
N ALA A 155 1.69 -1.48 5.77
CA ALA A 155 2.87 -0.76 5.26
C ALA A 155 2.83 0.73 5.60
N ASN A 156 1.67 1.37 5.44
CA ASN A 156 1.48 2.78 5.74
C ASN A 156 1.55 3.08 7.25
N ALA A 157 1.28 2.10 8.12
CA ALA A 157 1.37 2.30 9.57
C ALA A 157 2.80 2.53 10.07
N PHE A 158 3.81 2.08 9.31
CA PHE A 158 5.25 2.31 9.58
C PHE A 158 5.70 3.74 9.25
N ARG A 159 4.77 4.64 8.93
CA ARG A 159 5.05 6.04 8.66
C ARG A 159 5.50 6.78 9.93
N THR A 160 6.78 7.13 9.99
CA THR A 160 7.35 7.98 11.06
C THR A 160 6.99 9.46 10.87
N ASP A 161 6.82 9.89 9.62
CA ASP A 161 6.52 11.29 9.28
C ASP A 161 5.19 11.38 8.54
N GLN A 162 4.18 11.95 9.20
CA GLN A 162 2.82 12.08 8.66
C GLN A 162 2.71 13.07 7.49
N GLN A 163 3.71 13.92 7.28
CA GLN A 163 3.76 14.88 6.17
C GLN A 163 4.31 14.23 4.88
N LYS A 164 5.04 13.12 5.00
CA LYS A 164 5.47 12.37 3.82
C LYS A 164 4.30 11.58 3.23
N PRO A 165 4.12 11.63 1.90
CA PRO A 165 3.11 10.81 1.24
C PRO A 165 3.46 9.32 1.40
N PRO A 166 2.46 8.44 1.51
CA PRO A 166 2.65 7.01 1.75
C PRO A 166 3.55 6.35 0.70
N ASP A 167 3.48 6.80 -0.55
CA ASP A 167 4.24 6.25 -1.69
C ASP A 167 5.76 6.41 -1.58
N ARG A 168 6.23 7.28 -0.68
CA ARG A 168 7.66 7.47 -0.44
C ARG A 168 8.20 6.50 0.62
N LEU A 169 7.34 5.80 1.34
CA LEU A 169 7.74 4.84 2.37
C LEU A 169 8.32 3.57 1.73
N PRO A 170 9.43 3.02 2.25
CA PRO A 170 10.01 1.79 1.72
C PRO A 170 9.05 0.62 1.83
N THR A 171 8.31 0.50 2.95
CA THR A 171 7.28 -0.52 3.17
C THR A 171 6.19 -0.48 2.11
N VAL A 172 5.68 0.71 1.77
CA VAL A 172 4.61 0.88 0.77
C VAL A 172 5.15 0.62 -0.64
N LYS A 173 6.39 1.01 -0.93
CA LYS A 173 7.03 0.70 -2.21
C LYS A 173 7.21 -0.79 -2.42
N ALA A 174 7.69 -1.52 -1.41
CA ALA A 174 7.82 -2.98 -1.46
C ALA A 174 6.45 -3.65 -1.66
N ALA A 175 5.42 -3.23 -0.90
CA ALA A 175 4.06 -3.73 -1.08
C ALA A 175 3.54 -3.48 -2.51
N LYS A 176 3.74 -2.27 -3.07
CA LYS A 176 3.32 -1.95 -4.44
C LYS A 176 4.09 -2.73 -5.50
N ALA A 177 5.37 -3.01 -5.28
CA ALA A 177 6.16 -3.85 -6.17
C ALA A 177 5.59 -5.28 -6.21
N PHE A 178 5.26 -5.84 -5.04
CA PHE A 178 4.59 -7.14 -4.95
C PHE A 178 3.23 -7.12 -5.65
N PHE A 179 2.41 -6.09 -5.43
CA PHE A 179 1.11 -5.97 -6.09
C PHE A 179 1.25 -5.91 -7.61
N LYS A 180 2.29 -5.26 -8.13
CA LYS A 180 2.50 -5.18 -9.58
C LYS A 180 2.70 -6.58 -10.16
N GLU A 181 3.62 -7.36 -9.61
CA GLU A 181 3.86 -8.73 -10.08
C GLU A 181 2.61 -9.60 -9.96
N MET A 182 1.89 -9.50 -8.84
CA MET A 182 0.68 -10.27 -8.64
C MET A 182 -0.49 -9.86 -9.53
N ASN A 183 -0.66 -8.57 -9.85
CA ASN A 183 -1.64 -8.13 -10.84
C ASN A 183 -1.25 -8.63 -12.25
N ASP A 184 0.05 -8.74 -12.54
CA ASP A 184 0.53 -9.30 -13.80
C ASP A 184 0.26 -10.81 -13.85
N MET A 185 0.44 -11.54 -12.73
CA MET A 185 0.03 -12.94 -12.59
C MET A 185 -1.48 -13.12 -12.76
N GLU A 186 -2.30 -12.31 -12.08
CA GLU A 186 -3.77 -12.34 -12.18
C GLU A 186 -4.22 -12.22 -13.63
N LYS A 187 -3.65 -11.27 -14.39
CA LYS A 187 -3.94 -11.12 -15.83
C LYS A 187 -3.55 -12.36 -16.64
N LEU A 188 -2.44 -13.03 -16.32
CA LEU A 188 -2.00 -14.22 -17.03
C LEU A 188 -2.95 -15.40 -16.80
N VAL A 189 -3.43 -15.59 -15.57
CA VAL A 189 -4.27 -16.74 -15.19
C VAL A 189 -5.75 -16.54 -15.49
N THR A 190 -6.23 -15.28 -15.52
CA THR A 190 -7.63 -14.94 -15.84
C THR A 190 -7.88 -14.72 -17.34
N LYS A 191 -6.83 -14.54 -18.14
CA LYS A 191 -6.96 -14.35 -19.59
C LYS A 191 -7.56 -15.60 -20.23
N LYS A 192 -8.63 -15.40 -21.00
CA LYS A 192 -9.24 -16.47 -21.83
C LYS A 192 -8.24 -16.88 -22.91
N GLY A 193 -7.65 -18.06 -22.79
CA GLY A 193 -6.72 -18.61 -23.77
C GLY A 193 -5.72 -19.58 -23.16
N LYS A 194 -4.70 -19.94 -23.94
CA LYS A 194 -3.59 -20.76 -23.45
C LYS A 194 -2.75 -19.92 -22.48
N VAL A 195 -2.72 -20.34 -21.21
CA VAL A 195 -1.88 -19.72 -20.18
C VAL A 195 -0.45 -20.21 -20.36
N ASP A 196 0.51 -19.28 -20.35
CA ASP A 196 1.93 -19.63 -20.37
C ASP A 196 2.40 -19.96 -18.95
N SER A 197 2.40 -21.25 -18.60
CA SER A 197 2.80 -21.73 -17.28
C SER A 197 4.23 -21.29 -16.89
N LYS A 198 5.15 -21.14 -17.85
CA LYS A 198 6.52 -20.70 -17.55
C LYS A 198 6.54 -19.22 -17.16
N GLN A 199 5.75 -18.40 -17.84
CA GLN A 199 5.61 -17.00 -17.51
C GLN A 199 4.97 -16.82 -16.13
N VAL A 200 3.93 -17.61 -15.81
CA VAL A 200 3.29 -17.60 -14.48
C VAL A 200 4.29 -17.99 -13.39
N ALA A 201 5.10 -19.03 -13.60
CA ALA A 201 6.13 -19.43 -12.66
C ALA A 201 7.21 -18.35 -12.47
N ALA A 202 7.66 -17.70 -13.55
CA ALA A 202 8.64 -16.62 -13.47
C ALA A 202 8.12 -15.42 -12.65
N VAL A 203 6.86 -15.03 -12.85
CA VAL A 203 6.22 -13.94 -12.08
C VAL A 203 6.05 -14.35 -10.61
N TYR A 204 5.69 -15.61 -10.33
CA TYR A 204 5.55 -16.11 -8.96
C TYR A 204 6.87 -16.07 -8.19
N VAL A 205 7.97 -16.51 -8.81
CA VAL A 205 9.31 -16.44 -8.18
C VAL A 205 9.73 -14.99 -7.94
N ALA A 206 9.51 -14.09 -8.91
CA ALA A 206 9.79 -12.68 -8.70
C ALA A 206 8.95 -12.06 -7.58
N ALA A 207 7.68 -12.50 -7.44
CA ALA A 207 6.81 -12.06 -6.36
C ALA A 207 7.27 -12.57 -4.99
N LEU A 208 7.82 -13.79 -4.89
CA LEU A 208 8.41 -14.32 -3.64
C LEU A 208 9.57 -13.46 -3.15
N ASP A 209 10.52 -13.14 -4.02
CA ASP A 209 11.69 -12.32 -3.65
C ASP A 209 11.27 -10.93 -3.12
N ILE A 210 10.26 -10.32 -3.75
CA ILE A 210 9.73 -9.02 -3.31
C ILE A 210 8.92 -9.16 -2.02
N LEU A 211 8.21 -10.27 -1.84
CA LEU A 211 7.43 -10.54 -0.64
C LEU A 211 8.36 -10.64 0.58
N ASP A 212 9.46 -11.37 0.49
CA ASP A 212 10.42 -11.47 1.61
C ASP A 212 11.00 -10.10 1.99
N GLN A 213 11.32 -9.26 1.00
CA GLN A 213 11.73 -7.87 1.26
C GLN A 213 10.64 -7.07 1.98
N TYR A 214 9.38 -7.26 1.60
CA TYR A 214 8.27 -6.61 2.29
C TYR A 214 8.13 -7.10 3.73
N LEU A 215 8.20 -8.42 3.96
CA LEU A 215 8.05 -9.05 5.28
C LEU A 215 9.11 -8.55 6.26
N ASP A 216 10.37 -8.46 5.81
CA ASP A 216 11.46 -7.86 6.61
C ASP A 216 11.13 -6.42 7.02
N LEU A 217 10.68 -5.58 6.08
CA LEU A 217 10.35 -4.18 6.36
C LEU A 217 9.16 -3.98 7.30
N VAL A 218 8.23 -4.94 7.35
CA VAL A 218 7.06 -4.88 8.25
C VAL A 218 7.19 -5.76 9.48
N GLU A 219 8.39 -6.28 9.75
CA GLU A 219 8.72 -7.10 10.92
C GLU A 219 7.84 -8.36 11.02
N LEU A 220 7.58 -9.02 9.88
CA LEU A 220 6.94 -10.33 9.81
C LEU A 220 7.99 -11.43 9.56
N PRO A 221 7.73 -12.68 9.99
CA PRO A 221 8.64 -13.79 9.71
C PRO A 221 8.90 -13.96 8.21
N PRO A 222 10.11 -14.38 7.79
CA PRO A 222 10.37 -14.67 6.39
C PRO A 222 9.62 -15.93 5.92
N THR A 223 9.41 -16.07 4.62
CA THR A 223 8.62 -17.19 4.07
C THR A 223 9.24 -18.58 4.29
N ASP A 224 10.55 -18.65 4.48
CA ASP A 224 11.32 -19.88 4.71
C ASP A 224 11.32 -20.37 6.17
N SER A 225 10.72 -19.62 7.10
CA SER A 225 10.78 -19.93 8.53
C SER A 225 9.83 -21.04 9.00
N GLY A 226 9.03 -21.62 8.09
CA GLY A 226 7.96 -22.58 8.42
C GLY A 226 6.77 -21.99 9.17
N HIS A 227 6.76 -20.67 9.45
CA HIS A 227 5.69 -20.01 10.21
C HIS A 227 4.35 -20.06 9.47
N TYR A 228 4.41 -20.05 8.13
CA TYR A 228 3.25 -20.01 7.25
C TYR A 228 2.72 -21.37 6.81
N GLU A 229 3.03 -22.45 7.55
CA GLU A 229 2.48 -23.78 7.30
C GLU A 229 1.13 -24.01 8.00
N GLN A 230 0.67 -23.04 8.79
CA GLN A 230 -0.58 -23.07 9.54
C GLN A 230 -1.52 -21.96 9.09
N GLU A 231 -2.82 -22.16 9.31
CA GLU A 231 -3.83 -21.12 9.13
C GLU A 231 -3.74 -20.08 10.27
N PHE A 232 -4.05 -18.83 9.93
CA PHE A 232 -4.03 -17.67 10.81
C PHE A 232 -5.42 -17.07 10.96
N ASP A 233 -5.68 -16.59 12.18
CA ASP A 233 -6.90 -15.84 12.44
C ASP A 233 -6.91 -14.50 11.68
N THR A 234 -7.99 -14.27 10.94
CA THR A 234 -8.23 -13.04 10.18
C THR A 234 -9.11 -12.04 10.94
N LEU A 235 -9.63 -12.43 12.11
CA LEU A 235 -10.50 -11.60 12.93
C LEU A 235 -9.73 -10.46 13.59
N VAL A 236 -10.31 -9.27 13.47
CA VAL A 236 -9.71 -8.04 13.97
C VAL A 236 -9.94 -7.94 15.48
N GLY A 237 -8.91 -8.23 16.27
CA GLY A 237 -8.86 -7.87 17.70
C GLY A 237 -9.48 -8.89 18.66
N GLU A 238 -9.50 -10.18 18.34
CA GLU A 238 -9.96 -11.23 19.27
C GLU A 238 -8.96 -11.48 20.42
N SER A 239 -7.68 -11.16 20.23
CA SER A 239 -6.69 -11.01 21.30
C SER A 239 -6.21 -9.57 21.45
N PRO A 240 -6.51 -8.88 22.57
CA PRO A 240 -5.91 -7.60 22.91
C PRO A 240 -4.48 -7.73 23.46
N ARG A 241 -3.95 -8.96 23.64
CA ARG A 241 -2.71 -9.20 24.38
C ARG A 241 -1.72 -10.01 23.54
N ILE A 242 -0.65 -9.36 23.12
CA ILE A 242 0.62 -10.04 22.85
C ILE A 242 1.12 -10.47 24.23
N THR A 243 1.08 -11.77 24.54
CA THR A 243 1.84 -12.34 25.67
C THR A 243 3.30 -12.48 25.27
#